data_AF-A0A0G2H7C0-F1
#
_entry.id   AF-A0A0G2H7C0-F1
#
_cell.length_a   1.000
_cell.length_b   1.000
_cell.length_c   1.000
_cell.angle_alpha   90.00
_cell.angle_beta   90.00
_cell.angle_gamma   90.00
#
_symmetry.space_group_name_H-M   'P 1'
#
loop_
_entity.id
_entity.type
_entity.pdbx_description
1 polymer ?
#
loop_
_entity_poly.entity_id
_entity_poly.type
_entity_poly.pdbx_seq_one_letter_code
_entity_poly.pdbx_strand_id
1 'polypeptide(L)'
;MKGFGTDEKSLIRELADKDPLQIHAINDAFQRSHRRNLVADLKSETSGWFEYGLVQLARGPLMADVHLLYDSMSGPGTKERALNDILLGRSNADINAIKAAYRQTFKRDLVAAVKGDLSLKTERHFELVLSAQRAEDSAPVVKPDVDRDVDAIYGATEGKLGTDEMRVCSILSTRNDNQIRAIAHEYKLRYARDLETVIRKEFSGHMEDALLFQLRRGIDKYMHQAMLLEDAMAGAGTKDYLLVSRVVRSHWDRANMANVKGAYEKRYGKNLARRIKGETSGDYERLMIACIGER
;
A
#
# COMPACT_ATOMS: atom_id res chain seq x y z
N MET A 1 -4.80 26.28 15.16
CA MET A 1 -3.32 26.36 15.26
C MET A 1 -2.81 27.77 15.60
N LYS A 2 -3.66 28.70 16.09
CA LYS A 2 -3.23 29.90 16.83
C LYS A 2 -4.11 30.00 18.07
N GLY A 3 -3.50 30.08 19.26
CA GLY A 3 -4.20 30.11 20.55
C GLY A 3 -3.89 28.89 21.43
N PHE A 4 -4.51 28.83 22.61
CA PHE A 4 -4.36 27.69 23.52
C PHE A 4 -5.34 26.59 23.11
N GLY A 5 -4.82 25.43 22.71
CA GLY A 5 -5.60 24.29 22.22
C GLY A 5 -5.78 24.26 20.69
N THR A 6 -5.77 23.05 20.14
CA THR A 6 -6.10 22.76 18.75
C THR A 6 -7.59 22.46 18.66
N ASP A 7 -8.26 22.85 17.56
CA ASP A 7 -9.61 22.37 17.28
C ASP A 7 -9.51 21.15 16.37
N GLU A 8 -9.37 19.98 16.98
CA GLU A 8 -9.15 18.71 16.28
C GLU A 8 -10.32 18.37 15.36
N LYS A 9 -11.56 18.68 15.78
CA LYS A 9 -12.76 18.43 14.98
C LYS A 9 -12.77 19.28 13.70
N SER A 10 -12.35 20.53 13.80
CA SER A 10 -12.19 21.37 12.61
C SER A 10 -11.10 20.85 11.69
N LEU A 11 -9.93 20.43 12.22
CA LEU A 11 -8.87 19.83 11.38
C LEU A 11 -9.36 18.59 10.61
N ILE A 12 -10.11 17.70 11.28
CA ILE A 12 -10.69 16.51 10.64
C ILE A 12 -11.64 16.94 9.52
N ARG A 13 -12.57 17.86 9.80
CA ARG A 13 -13.54 18.33 8.80
C ARG A 13 -12.87 18.97 7.59
N GLU A 14 -11.78 19.71 7.80
CA GLU A 14 -11.10 20.40 6.70
C GLU A 14 -10.22 19.48 5.86
N LEU A 15 -9.70 18.37 6.39
CA LEU A 15 -8.74 17.52 5.67
C LEU A 15 -9.28 16.13 5.27
N ALA A 16 -10.12 15.50 6.10
CA ALA A 16 -10.48 14.09 5.95
C ALA A 16 -11.54 13.79 4.88
N ASP A 17 -11.97 14.79 4.10
CA ASP A 17 -12.89 14.62 2.97
C ASP A 17 -12.34 15.18 1.65
N LYS A 18 -11.07 15.60 1.63
CA LYS A 18 -10.46 16.30 0.50
C LYS A 18 -9.81 15.34 -0.48
N ASP A 19 -9.94 15.66 -1.76
CA ASP A 19 -9.20 14.97 -2.82
C ASP A 19 -7.74 15.49 -2.94
N PRO A 20 -6.87 14.81 -3.72
CA PRO A 20 -5.48 15.22 -3.86
C PRO A 20 -5.27 16.65 -4.36
N LEU A 21 -6.12 17.14 -5.28
CA LEU A 21 -6.02 18.50 -5.83
C LEU A 21 -6.44 19.53 -4.79
N GLN A 22 -7.48 19.24 -4.01
CA GLN A 22 -7.94 20.09 -2.93
C GLN A 22 -6.89 20.21 -1.82
N ILE A 23 -6.24 19.10 -1.42
CA ILE A 23 -5.15 19.13 -0.44
C ILE A 23 -3.97 19.95 -0.96
N HIS A 24 -3.61 19.81 -2.23
CA HIS A 24 -2.56 20.64 -2.82
C HIS A 24 -2.91 22.13 -2.76
N ALA A 25 -4.15 22.49 -3.15
CA ALA A 25 -4.63 23.87 -3.08
C ALA A 25 -4.67 24.42 -1.65
N ILE A 26 -5.04 23.60 -0.66
CA ILE A 26 -5.02 23.96 0.77
C ILE A 26 -3.60 24.29 1.21
N ASN A 27 -2.62 23.44 0.90
CA ASN A 27 -1.22 23.68 1.25
C ASN A 27 -0.70 24.99 0.64
N ASP A 28 -0.97 25.22 -0.65
CA ASP A 28 -0.54 26.42 -1.36
C ASP A 28 -1.20 27.68 -0.82
N ALA A 29 -2.50 27.62 -0.51
CA ALA A 29 -3.23 28.73 0.09
C ALA A 29 -2.72 29.02 1.50
N PHE A 30 -2.46 27.99 2.31
CA PHE A 30 -1.94 28.12 3.67
C PHE A 30 -0.56 28.77 3.68
N GLN A 31 0.35 28.29 2.82
CA GLN A 31 1.69 28.85 2.68
C GLN A 31 1.65 30.32 2.21
N ARG A 32 0.79 30.67 1.23
CA ARG A 32 0.68 32.06 0.75
C ARG A 32 0.09 33.00 1.78
N SER A 33 -0.98 32.57 2.47
CA SER A 33 -1.74 33.43 3.38
C SER A 33 -1.08 33.60 4.74
N HIS A 34 -0.38 32.57 5.22
CA HIS A 34 0.21 32.56 6.56
C HIS A 34 1.73 32.54 6.58
N ARG A 35 2.39 32.30 5.42
CA ARG A 35 3.85 32.11 5.32
C ARG A 35 4.38 31.01 6.24
N ARG A 36 3.55 30.01 6.53
CA ARG A 36 3.82 28.85 7.39
C ARG A 36 3.60 27.56 6.61
N ASN A 37 4.24 26.49 7.08
CA ASN A 37 4.09 25.16 6.49
C ASN A 37 3.02 24.38 7.27
N LEU A 38 1.93 24.00 6.60
CA LEU A 38 0.81 23.28 7.22
C LEU A 38 1.25 21.98 7.91
N VAL A 39 2.09 21.18 7.25
CA VAL A 39 2.58 19.92 7.81
C VAL A 39 3.41 20.16 9.07
N ALA A 40 4.29 21.16 9.07
CA ALA A 40 5.08 21.51 10.24
C ALA A 40 4.20 21.97 11.41
N ASP A 41 3.19 22.79 11.13
CA ASP A 41 2.25 23.26 12.14
C ASP A 41 1.43 22.11 12.73
N LEU A 42 0.95 21.17 11.90
CA LEU A 42 0.24 19.98 12.38
C LEU A 42 1.11 19.15 13.32
N LYS A 43 2.40 18.97 12.98
CA LYS A 43 3.37 18.26 13.83
C LYS A 43 3.63 18.94 15.17
N SER A 44 3.59 20.27 15.23
CA SER A 44 3.82 20.99 16.50
C SER A 44 2.57 21.09 17.38
N GLU A 45 1.37 20.99 16.78
CA GLU A 45 0.09 21.29 17.43
C GLU A 45 -0.74 20.04 17.76
N THR A 46 -0.35 18.87 17.24
CA THR A 46 -1.03 17.58 17.47
C THR A 46 -0.01 16.51 17.85
N SER A 47 -0.47 15.37 18.38
CA SER A 47 0.42 14.27 18.74
C SER A 47 -0.14 12.88 18.42
N GLY A 48 0.72 11.87 18.49
CA GLY A 48 0.36 10.45 18.39
C GLY A 48 -0.21 10.06 17.03
N TRP A 49 -1.11 9.08 17.01
CA TRP A 49 -1.69 8.55 15.76
C TRP A 49 -2.65 9.52 15.08
N PHE A 50 -3.20 10.48 15.83
CA PHE A 50 -3.99 11.56 15.26
C PHE A 50 -3.12 12.51 14.42
N GLU A 51 -2.00 12.98 14.98
CA GLU A 51 -0.99 13.76 14.24
C GLU A 51 -0.53 12.99 13.00
N TYR A 52 -0.17 11.71 13.18
CA TYR A 52 0.36 10.88 12.12
C TYR A 52 -0.60 10.78 10.92
N GLY A 53 -1.90 10.61 11.17
CA GLY A 53 -2.93 10.60 10.12
C GLY A 53 -3.13 11.96 9.46
N LEU A 54 -3.20 13.04 10.24
CA LEU A 54 -3.36 14.40 9.71
C LEU A 54 -2.18 14.81 8.83
N VAL A 55 -0.96 14.49 9.25
CA VAL A 55 0.26 14.76 8.49
C VAL A 55 0.26 14.00 7.16
N GLN A 56 -0.21 12.75 7.13
CA GLN A 56 -0.33 12.01 5.88
C GLN A 56 -1.38 12.63 4.94
N LEU A 57 -2.53 13.04 5.46
CA LEU A 57 -3.54 13.75 4.66
C LEU A 57 -2.98 15.07 4.12
N ALA A 58 -2.36 15.89 4.96
CA ALA A 58 -1.80 17.18 4.55
C ALA A 58 -0.65 17.04 3.55
N ARG A 59 0.14 15.97 3.60
CA ARG A 59 1.17 15.67 2.59
C ARG A 59 0.57 15.35 1.21
N GLY A 60 -0.65 14.83 1.16
CA GLY A 60 -1.22 14.26 -0.06
C GLY A 60 -0.61 12.91 -0.43
N PRO A 61 -1.15 12.23 -1.47
CA PRO A 61 -0.85 10.82 -1.74
C PRO A 61 0.62 10.53 -2.04
N LEU A 62 1.25 11.34 -2.90
CA LEU A 62 2.64 11.12 -3.32
C LEU A 62 3.63 11.37 -2.18
N MET A 63 3.51 12.50 -1.49
CA MET A 63 4.45 12.85 -0.43
C MET A 63 4.24 12.01 0.84
N ALA A 64 3.01 11.56 1.11
CA ALA A 64 2.76 10.57 2.16
C ALA A 64 3.57 9.30 1.89
N ASP A 65 3.51 8.75 0.66
CA ASP A 65 4.28 7.55 0.27
C ASP A 65 5.80 7.76 0.35
N VAL A 66 6.29 8.89 -0.14
CA VAL A 66 7.72 9.23 -0.12
C VAL A 66 8.25 9.28 1.31
N HIS A 67 7.54 9.93 2.22
CA HIS A 67 7.93 9.96 3.63
C HIS A 67 7.76 8.59 4.30
N LEU A 68 6.70 7.85 3.98
CA LEU A 68 6.47 6.51 4.54
C LEU A 68 7.61 5.56 4.19
N LEU A 69 8.07 5.57 2.93
CA LEU A 69 9.26 4.84 2.48
C LEU A 69 10.49 5.25 3.30
N TYR A 70 10.79 6.55 3.37
CA TYR A 70 11.98 7.04 4.07
C TYR A 70 11.98 6.68 5.56
N ASP A 71 10.86 6.91 6.24
CA ASP A 71 10.71 6.65 7.67
C ASP A 71 10.83 5.14 7.94
N SER A 72 10.26 4.30 7.08
CA SER A 72 10.32 2.82 7.22
C SER A 72 11.73 2.25 6.99
N MET A 73 12.53 2.88 6.13
CA MET A 73 13.91 2.49 5.84
C MET A 73 14.92 3.05 6.85
N SER A 74 14.54 4.08 7.61
CA SER A 74 15.43 4.70 8.59
C SER A 74 15.33 4.10 9.99
N GLY A 75 14.36 3.22 10.25
CA GLY A 75 14.05 2.65 11.56
C GLY A 75 14.11 1.12 11.62
N PRO A 76 14.16 0.53 12.84
CA PRO A 76 14.12 -0.92 13.01
C PRO A 76 12.70 -1.47 12.84
N GLY A 77 12.55 -2.46 11.95
CA GLY A 77 11.34 -3.25 11.77
C GLY A 77 10.22 -2.53 11.00
N THR A 78 9.47 -3.30 10.19
CA THR A 78 8.34 -2.91 9.34
C THR A 78 8.64 -2.29 7.96
N LYS A 79 9.92 -2.16 7.58
CA LYS A 79 10.34 -1.77 6.22
C LYS A 79 9.66 -2.60 5.15
N GLU A 80 9.57 -3.91 5.37
CA GLU A 80 9.07 -4.88 4.39
C GLU A 80 7.59 -4.64 4.04
N ARG A 81 6.79 -4.31 5.06
CA ARG A 81 5.35 -4.06 4.89
C ARG A 81 5.09 -2.72 4.21
N ALA A 82 5.85 -1.69 4.55
CA ALA A 82 5.74 -0.39 3.89
C ALA A 82 6.15 -0.48 2.42
N LEU A 83 7.25 -1.18 2.11
CA LEU A 83 7.68 -1.43 0.73
C LEU A 83 6.59 -2.18 -0.07
N ASN A 84 5.98 -3.21 0.53
CA ASN A 84 4.86 -3.94 -0.08
C ASN A 84 3.67 -3.01 -0.39
N ASP A 85 3.17 -2.30 0.63
CA ASP A 85 1.99 -1.45 0.54
C ASP A 85 2.16 -0.29 -0.46
N ILE A 86 3.39 0.24 -0.60
CA ILE A 86 3.66 1.43 -1.40
C ILE A 86 4.06 1.08 -2.83
N LEU A 87 4.91 0.06 -3.04
CA LEU A 87 5.55 -0.20 -4.33
C LEU A 87 4.87 -1.31 -5.14
N LEU A 88 4.34 -2.35 -4.48
CA LEU A 88 3.83 -3.52 -5.21
C LEU A 88 2.50 -3.23 -5.89
N GLY A 89 2.46 -3.46 -7.20
CA GLY A 89 1.28 -3.24 -8.03
C GLY A 89 1.04 -1.78 -8.44
N ARG A 90 1.94 -0.86 -8.10
CA ARG A 90 1.90 0.51 -8.61
C ARG A 90 2.06 0.57 -10.13
N SER A 91 1.48 1.61 -10.73
CA SER A 91 1.68 1.92 -12.14
C SER A 91 3.12 2.37 -12.38
N ASN A 92 3.59 2.27 -13.62
CA ASN A 92 4.92 2.74 -13.99
C ASN A 92 5.07 4.25 -13.75
N ALA A 93 4.01 5.02 -14.02
CA ALA A 93 3.94 6.45 -13.76
C ALA A 93 4.10 6.76 -12.27
N ASP A 94 3.37 6.04 -11.40
CA ASP A 94 3.47 6.20 -9.94
C ASP A 94 4.88 5.88 -9.43
N ILE A 95 5.47 4.75 -9.86
CA ILE A 95 6.83 4.36 -9.45
C ILE A 95 7.85 5.43 -9.85
N ASN A 96 7.74 5.98 -11.07
CA ASN A 96 8.64 7.03 -11.53
C ASN A 96 8.44 8.35 -10.76
N ALA A 97 7.19 8.72 -10.45
CA ALA A 97 6.89 9.89 -9.62
C ALA A 97 7.44 9.74 -8.19
N ILE A 98 7.26 8.57 -7.58
CA ILE A 98 7.79 8.25 -6.24
C ILE A 98 9.32 8.35 -6.24
N LYS A 99 10.01 7.73 -7.22
CA LYS A 99 11.49 7.82 -7.33
C LYS A 99 11.96 9.27 -7.44
N ALA A 100 11.33 10.06 -8.31
CA ALA A 100 11.69 11.46 -8.52
C ALA A 100 11.48 12.30 -7.26
N ALA A 101 10.31 12.20 -6.64
CA ALA A 101 9.97 12.94 -5.42
C ALA A 101 10.84 12.53 -4.23
N TYR A 102 11.16 11.23 -4.08
CA TYR A 102 12.07 10.74 -3.05
C TYR A 102 13.47 11.34 -3.19
N ARG A 103 14.02 11.34 -4.40
CA ARG A 103 15.32 11.97 -4.70
C ARG A 103 15.30 13.47 -4.44
N GLN A 104 14.24 14.16 -4.85
CA GLN A 104 14.11 15.60 -4.64
C GLN A 104 14.05 15.95 -3.15
N THR A 105 13.30 15.16 -2.37
CA THR A 105 13.00 15.42 -0.96
C THR A 105 14.17 15.08 -0.04
N PHE A 106 14.74 13.88 -0.19
CA PHE A 106 15.75 13.37 0.73
C PHE A 106 17.17 13.40 0.19
N LYS A 107 17.35 13.85 -1.07
CA LYS A 107 18.65 13.85 -1.76
C LYS A 107 19.32 12.46 -1.80
N ARG A 108 18.50 11.40 -1.75
CA ARG A 108 18.91 10.00 -1.80
C ARG A 108 18.21 9.31 -2.97
N ASP A 109 18.90 8.38 -3.62
CA ASP A 109 18.28 7.54 -4.64
C ASP A 109 17.44 6.44 -3.98
N LEU A 110 16.18 6.28 -4.42
CA LEU A 110 15.26 5.30 -3.84
C LEU A 110 15.72 3.86 -4.12
N VAL A 111 16.24 3.60 -5.32
CA VAL A 111 16.70 2.25 -5.68
C VAL A 111 17.87 1.87 -4.79
N ALA A 112 18.88 2.75 -4.66
CA ALA A 112 20.02 2.53 -3.78
C ALA A 112 19.61 2.37 -2.30
N ALA A 113 18.61 3.13 -1.83
CA ALA A 113 18.10 2.99 -0.46
C ALA A 113 17.47 1.61 -0.23
N VAL A 114 16.60 1.17 -1.13
CA VAL A 114 15.96 -0.16 -1.05
C VAL A 114 16.99 -1.29 -1.12
N LYS A 115 18.04 -1.14 -1.94
CA LYS A 115 19.13 -2.11 -2.03
C LYS A 115 19.93 -2.24 -0.74
N GLY A 116 20.26 -1.11 -0.11
CA GLY A 116 21.02 -1.11 1.14
C GLY A 116 20.27 -1.80 2.30
N ASP A 117 18.94 -1.83 2.22
CA ASP A 117 18.08 -2.29 3.31
C ASP A 117 17.58 -3.73 3.15
N LEU A 118 17.67 -4.33 1.97
CA LEU A 118 17.13 -5.66 1.68
C LEU A 118 18.24 -6.71 1.53
N SER A 119 17.87 -7.98 1.74
CA SER A 119 18.74 -9.11 1.41
C SER A 119 18.76 -9.38 -0.09
N LEU A 120 19.86 -9.95 -0.60
CA LEU A 120 20.16 -10.12 -2.03
C LEU A 120 18.99 -10.59 -2.92
N LYS A 121 18.16 -11.53 -2.45
CA LYS A 121 17.03 -12.05 -3.24
C LYS A 121 15.89 -11.05 -3.28
N THR A 122 15.47 -10.56 -2.13
CA THR A 122 14.40 -9.56 -1.97
C THR A 122 14.76 -8.25 -2.65
N GLU A 123 16.03 -7.85 -2.58
CA GLU A 123 16.59 -6.73 -3.32
C GLU A 123 16.26 -6.84 -4.82
N ARG A 124 16.60 -7.96 -5.45
CA ARG A 124 16.35 -8.18 -6.88
C ARG A 124 14.87 -8.13 -7.25
N HIS A 125 13.99 -8.61 -6.38
CA HIS A 125 12.55 -8.51 -6.62
C HIS A 125 12.09 -7.04 -6.65
N PHE A 126 12.53 -6.23 -5.68
CA PHE A 126 12.18 -4.81 -5.66
C PHE A 126 12.89 -3.99 -6.74
N GLU A 127 14.07 -4.40 -7.22
CA GLU A 127 14.68 -3.83 -8.44
C GLU A 127 13.77 -4.01 -9.66
N LEU A 128 13.18 -5.20 -9.84
CA LEU A 128 12.23 -5.44 -10.92
C LEU A 128 11.01 -4.52 -10.82
N VAL A 129 10.47 -4.34 -9.61
CA VAL A 129 9.34 -3.42 -9.36
C VAL A 129 9.73 -1.97 -9.66
N LEU A 130 10.89 -1.53 -9.15
CA LEU A 130 11.39 -0.17 -9.31
C LEU A 130 11.85 0.14 -10.74
N SER A 131 12.07 -0.88 -11.58
CA SER A 131 12.33 -0.72 -13.02
C SER A 131 11.13 -0.11 -13.77
N ALA A 132 9.92 -0.14 -13.19
CA ALA A 132 8.70 0.43 -13.77
C ALA A 132 8.40 -0.14 -15.17
N GLN A 133 8.39 -1.48 -15.28
CA GLN A 133 8.09 -2.23 -16.52
C GLN A 133 6.83 -3.10 -16.38
N ARG A 134 5.89 -2.72 -15.51
CA ARG A 134 4.62 -3.45 -15.36
C ARG A 134 3.73 -3.17 -16.57
N ALA A 135 3.01 -4.18 -17.07
CA ALA A 135 1.98 -3.97 -18.07
C ALA A 135 0.95 -2.95 -17.55
N GLU A 136 0.50 -2.05 -18.42
CA GLU A 136 -0.49 -1.04 -18.06
C GLU A 136 -1.82 -1.71 -17.67
N ASP A 137 -2.57 -1.09 -16.76
CA ASP A 137 -3.82 -1.66 -16.23
C ASP A 137 -4.91 -1.82 -17.31
N SER A 138 -4.83 -1.04 -18.39
CA SER A 138 -5.71 -1.12 -19.55
C SER A 138 -5.35 -2.25 -20.52
N ALA A 139 -4.18 -2.88 -20.37
CA ALA A 139 -3.77 -3.96 -21.26
C ALA A 139 -4.69 -5.18 -21.09
N PRO A 140 -5.20 -5.77 -22.20
CA PRO A 140 -6.11 -6.89 -22.14
C PRO A 140 -5.40 -8.18 -21.70
N VAL A 141 -6.18 -9.14 -21.21
CA VAL A 141 -5.68 -10.49 -20.93
C VAL A 141 -5.47 -11.24 -22.25
N VAL A 142 -4.26 -11.76 -22.46
CA VAL A 142 -3.90 -12.51 -23.67
C VAL A 142 -3.68 -13.98 -23.29
N LYS A 143 -4.60 -14.86 -23.72
CA LYS A 143 -4.60 -16.28 -23.33
C LYS A 143 -3.29 -17.02 -23.63
N PRO A 144 -2.65 -16.89 -24.81
CA PRO A 144 -1.34 -17.49 -25.06
C PRO A 144 -0.24 -17.04 -24.07
N ASP A 145 -0.30 -15.80 -23.59
CA ASP A 145 0.65 -15.30 -22.60
C ASP A 145 0.33 -15.83 -21.19
N VAL A 146 -0.97 -15.98 -20.85
CA VAL A 146 -1.40 -16.65 -19.61
C VAL A 146 -0.83 -18.07 -19.58
N ASP A 147 -1.01 -18.81 -20.67
CA ASP A 147 -0.59 -20.21 -20.77
C ASP A 147 0.93 -20.34 -20.63
N ARG A 148 1.68 -19.46 -21.31
CA ARG A 148 3.14 -19.39 -21.20
C ARG A 148 3.60 -19.06 -19.79
N ASP A 149 2.96 -18.10 -19.13
CA ASP A 149 3.33 -17.69 -17.77
C ASP A 149 2.99 -18.78 -16.74
N VAL A 150 1.88 -19.50 -16.91
CA VAL A 150 1.50 -20.66 -16.09
C VAL A 150 2.53 -21.78 -16.20
N ASP A 151 2.90 -22.15 -17.44
CA ASP A 151 3.90 -23.19 -17.68
C ASP A 151 5.28 -22.76 -17.13
N ALA A 152 5.63 -21.48 -17.27
CA ALA A 152 6.87 -20.93 -16.73
C ALA A 152 6.89 -20.93 -15.19
N ILE A 153 5.77 -20.61 -14.53
CA ILE A 153 5.66 -20.69 -13.06
C ILE A 153 5.79 -22.14 -12.61
N TYR A 154 5.08 -23.08 -13.24
CA TYR A 154 5.17 -24.49 -12.90
C TYR A 154 6.60 -25.00 -13.07
N GLY A 155 7.23 -24.74 -14.22
CA GLY A 155 8.62 -25.13 -14.48
C GLY A 155 9.65 -24.46 -13.56
N ALA A 156 9.35 -23.28 -13.02
CA ALA A 156 10.18 -22.58 -12.04
C ALA A 156 9.99 -23.07 -10.60
N THR A 157 8.92 -23.83 -10.33
CA THR A 157 8.54 -24.28 -8.99
C THR A 157 8.42 -25.81 -8.98
N GLU A 158 7.21 -26.35 -8.98
CA GLU A 158 6.93 -27.78 -8.78
C GLU A 158 7.46 -28.69 -9.91
N GLY A 159 7.77 -28.13 -11.08
CA GLY A 159 8.30 -28.85 -12.23
C GLY A 159 9.80 -29.17 -12.15
N LYS A 160 10.50 -28.77 -11.08
CA LYS A 160 11.95 -29.01 -10.92
C LYS A 160 12.34 -29.19 -9.45
N LEU A 161 13.59 -29.62 -9.22
CA LEU A 161 14.20 -29.61 -7.89
C LEU A 161 14.70 -28.18 -7.55
N GLY A 162 14.23 -27.64 -6.42
CA GLY A 162 14.50 -26.26 -6.01
C GLY A 162 13.71 -25.24 -6.83
N THR A 163 13.73 -23.96 -6.45
CA THR A 163 12.88 -22.94 -7.09
C THR A 163 13.71 -21.88 -7.83
N ASP A 164 13.29 -21.57 -9.07
CA ASP A 164 13.75 -20.38 -9.80
C ASP A 164 12.94 -19.16 -9.38
N GLU A 165 13.34 -18.60 -8.23
CA GLU A 165 12.65 -17.51 -7.57
C GLU A 165 12.49 -16.27 -8.48
N MET A 166 13.53 -15.97 -9.27
CA MET A 166 13.55 -14.78 -10.12
C MET A 166 12.56 -14.87 -11.27
N ARG A 167 12.30 -16.07 -11.79
CA ARG A 167 11.29 -16.27 -12.83
C ARG A 167 9.89 -15.94 -12.31
N VAL A 168 9.55 -16.41 -11.11
CA VAL A 168 8.26 -16.10 -10.46
C VAL A 168 8.15 -14.62 -10.14
N CYS A 169 9.21 -14.02 -9.57
CA CYS A 169 9.29 -12.58 -9.30
C CYS A 169 9.05 -11.74 -10.55
N SER A 170 9.71 -12.08 -11.66
CA SER A 170 9.58 -11.34 -12.92
C SER A 170 8.16 -11.37 -13.45
N ILE A 171 7.48 -12.52 -13.40
CA ILE A 171 6.09 -12.63 -13.86
C ILE A 171 5.17 -11.79 -12.97
N LEU A 172 5.19 -11.97 -11.65
CA LEU A 172 4.28 -11.25 -10.74
C LEU A 172 4.56 -9.74 -10.66
N SER A 173 5.78 -9.29 -10.94
CA SER A 173 6.13 -7.85 -10.95
C SER A 173 5.87 -7.15 -12.28
N THR A 174 5.82 -7.88 -13.40
CA THR A 174 5.65 -7.27 -14.74
C THR A 174 4.24 -7.43 -15.32
N ARG A 175 3.44 -8.36 -14.82
CA ARG A 175 2.05 -8.52 -15.26
C ARG A 175 1.10 -7.57 -14.54
N ASN A 176 0.04 -7.16 -15.23
CA ASN A 176 -1.03 -6.39 -14.61
C ASN A 176 -1.97 -7.31 -13.81
N ASP A 177 -2.85 -6.71 -13.01
CA ASP A 177 -3.71 -7.47 -12.08
C ASP A 177 -4.67 -8.42 -12.82
N ASN A 178 -5.15 -8.02 -14.00
CA ASN A 178 -6.05 -8.83 -14.81
C ASN A 178 -5.34 -10.09 -15.32
N GLN A 179 -4.10 -9.96 -15.79
CA GLN A 179 -3.27 -11.06 -16.23
C GLN A 179 -2.89 -11.97 -15.04
N ILE A 180 -2.52 -11.42 -13.88
CA ILE A 180 -2.22 -12.20 -12.67
C ILE A 180 -3.43 -13.03 -12.23
N ARG A 181 -4.64 -12.44 -12.25
CA ARG A 181 -5.89 -13.17 -11.96
C ARG A 181 -6.12 -14.33 -12.91
N ALA A 182 -5.90 -14.10 -14.20
CA ALA A 182 -6.05 -15.14 -15.22
C ALA A 182 -5.02 -16.27 -15.06
N ILE A 183 -3.76 -15.92 -14.74
CA ILE A 183 -2.69 -16.89 -14.42
C ILE A 183 -3.09 -17.73 -13.21
N ALA A 184 -3.54 -17.11 -12.12
CA ALA A 184 -3.94 -17.83 -10.90
C ALA A 184 -5.10 -18.81 -11.16
N HIS A 185 -6.09 -18.37 -11.94
CA HIS A 185 -7.23 -19.20 -12.33
C HIS A 185 -6.81 -20.38 -13.22
N GLU A 186 -6.02 -20.12 -14.26
CA GLU A 186 -5.55 -21.15 -15.19
C GLU A 186 -4.62 -22.15 -14.50
N TYR A 187 -3.72 -21.69 -13.63
CA TYR A 187 -2.84 -22.55 -12.84
C TYR A 187 -3.65 -23.55 -12.02
N LYS A 188 -4.72 -23.08 -11.35
CA LYS A 188 -5.63 -23.94 -10.59
C LYS A 188 -6.34 -24.97 -11.47
N LEU A 189 -6.81 -24.57 -12.66
CA LEU A 189 -7.46 -25.50 -13.58
C LEU A 189 -6.52 -26.60 -14.08
N ARG A 190 -5.27 -26.24 -14.44
CA ARG A 190 -4.30 -27.20 -15.00
C ARG A 190 -3.73 -28.17 -13.97
N TYR A 191 -3.40 -27.66 -12.79
CA TYR A 191 -2.65 -28.42 -11.79
C TYR A 191 -3.46 -28.80 -10.55
N ALA A 192 -4.77 -28.46 -10.53
CA ALA A 192 -5.67 -28.71 -9.41
C ALA A 192 -5.12 -28.19 -8.06
N ARG A 193 -4.36 -27.08 -8.09
CA ARG A 193 -3.68 -26.49 -6.93
C ARG A 193 -3.74 -24.97 -6.97
N ASP A 194 -3.97 -24.36 -5.83
CA ASP A 194 -3.95 -22.91 -5.71
C ASP A 194 -2.51 -22.37 -5.81
N LEU A 195 -2.28 -21.39 -6.68
CA LEU A 195 -0.97 -20.77 -6.86
C LEU A 195 -0.45 -20.15 -5.54
N GLU A 196 -1.35 -19.66 -4.69
CA GLU A 196 -0.98 -19.20 -3.34
C GLU A 196 -0.31 -20.33 -2.52
N THR A 197 -0.86 -21.56 -2.56
CA THR A 197 -0.27 -22.70 -1.84
C THR A 197 1.12 -23.03 -2.36
N VAL A 198 1.35 -22.90 -3.66
CA VAL A 198 2.68 -23.12 -4.26
C VAL A 198 3.66 -22.06 -3.80
N ILE A 199 3.29 -20.78 -3.83
CA ILE A 199 4.15 -19.69 -3.34
C ILE A 199 4.54 -19.90 -1.87
N ARG A 200 3.59 -20.28 -1.01
CA ARG A 200 3.85 -20.55 0.41
C ARG A 200 4.78 -21.72 0.67
N LYS A 201 4.82 -22.68 -0.25
CA LYS A 201 5.69 -23.86 -0.14
C LYS A 201 7.11 -23.56 -0.62
N GLU A 202 7.24 -22.77 -1.68
CA GLU A 202 8.50 -22.56 -2.39
C GLU A 202 9.28 -21.32 -1.91
N PHE A 203 8.61 -20.37 -1.26
CA PHE A 203 9.20 -19.13 -0.79
C PHE A 203 9.04 -18.99 0.73
N SER A 204 9.86 -18.14 1.34
CA SER A 204 9.76 -17.82 2.77
C SER A 204 10.12 -16.36 3.04
N GLY A 205 9.73 -15.89 4.24
CA GLY A 205 10.05 -14.55 4.72
C GLY A 205 9.47 -13.45 3.82
N HIS A 206 10.20 -12.34 3.69
CA HIS A 206 9.69 -11.17 2.97
C HIS A 206 9.37 -11.46 1.49
N MET A 207 10.14 -12.33 0.83
CA MET A 207 9.87 -12.68 -0.57
C MET A 207 8.51 -13.35 -0.72
N GLU A 208 8.19 -14.32 0.16
CA GLU A 208 6.85 -14.94 0.20
C GLU A 208 5.77 -13.87 0.39
N ASP A 209 5.94 -12.97 1.37
CA ASP A 209 4.99 -11.90 1.65
C ASP A 209 4.74 -10.97 0.45
N ALA A 210 5.80 -10.61 -0.28
CA ALA A 210 5.73 -9.74 -1.46
C ALA A 210 4.99 -10.42 -2.63
N LEU A 211 5.34 -11.67 -2.94
CA LEU A 211 4.68 -12.42 -4.02
C LEU A 211 3.21 -12.69 -3.70
N LEU A 212 2.90 -13.04 -2.44
CA LEU A 212 1.51 -13.20 -1.98
C LEU A 212 0.73 -11.88 -2.02
N PHE A 213 1.37 -10.75 -1.72
CA PHE A 213 0.76 -9.44 -1.86
C PHE A 213 0.34 -9.19 -3.31
N GLN A 214 1.25 -9.34 -4.28
CA GLN A 214 0.97 -9.16 -5.70
C GLN A 214 -0.10 -10.13 -6.21
N LEU A 215 -0.01 -11.41 -5.85
CA LEU A 215 -0.98 -12.43 -6.25
C LEU A 215 -2.38 -12.10 -5.73
N ARG A 216 -2.51 -11.84 -4.42
CA ARG A 216 -3.82 -11.57 -3.81
C ARG A 216 -4.43 -10.28 -4.33
N ARG A 217 -3.62 -9.23 -4.52
CA ARG A 217 -4.05 -7.99 -5.17
C ARG A 217 -4.58 -8.26 -6.57
N GLY A 218 -3.84 -9.04 -7.37
CA GLY A 218 -4.25 -9.42 -8.71
C GLY A 218 -5.58 -10.17 -8.72
N ILE A 219 -5.74 -11.16 -7.84
CA ILE A 219 -6.97 -11.95 -7.73
C ILE A 219 -8.17 -11.08 -7.34
N ASP A 220 -8.07 -10.35 -6.23
CA ASP A 220 -9.14 -9.49 -5.74
C ASP A 220 -8.55 -8.32 -4.93
N LYS A 221 -8.39 -7.17 -5.60
CA LYS A 221 -7.80 -5.96 -5.03
C LYS A 221 -8.55 -5.44 -3.80
N TYR A 222 -9.88 -5.54 -3.77
CA TYR A 222 -10.68 -4.98 -2.66
C TYR A 222 -10.65 -5.92 -1.46
N MET A 223 -10.79 -7.22 -1.69
CA MET A 223 -10.64 -8.23 -0.65
C MET A 223 -9.23 -8.20 -0.03
N HIS A 224 -8.20 -8.04 -0.87
CA HIS A 224 -6.82 -7.94 -0.39
C HIS A 224 -6.64 -6.73 0.54
N GLN A 225 -7.11 -5.54 0.15
CA GLN A 225 -7.07 -4.34 1.00
C GLN A 225 -7.84 -4.53 2.31
N ALA A 226 -9.02 -5.17 2.28
CA ALA A 226 -9.78 -5.49 3.48
C ALA A 226 -8.99 -6.43 4.43
N MET A 227 -8.30 -7.43 3.88
CA MET A 227 -7.44 -8.32 4.66
C MET A 227 -6.24 -7.61 5.26
N LEU A 228 -5.63 -6.65 4.54
CA LEU A 228 -4.54 -5.83 5.06
C LEU A 228 -5.01 -4.93 6.21
N LEU A 229 -6.20 -4.34 6.11
CA LEU A 229 -6.80 -3.59 7.22
C LEU A 229 -7.03 -4.49 8.44
N GLU A 230 -7.54 -5.71 8.25
CA GLU A 230 -7.67 -6.64 9.38
C GLU A 230 -6.32 -7.06 9.95
N ASP A 231 -5.30 -7.34 9.13
CA ASP A 231 -3.95 -7.65 9.63
C ASP A 231 -3.36 -6.49 10.46
N ALA A 232 -3.73 -5.23 10.17
CA ALA A 232 -3.30 -4.10 10.99
C ALA A 232 -4.01 -4.04 12.36
N MET A 233 -5.19 -4.64 12.48
CA MET A 233 -6.05 -4.57 13.67
C MET A 233 -6.11 -5.88 14.47
N ALA A 234 -5.72 -7.01 13.88
CA ALA A 234 -5.79 -8.31 14.50
C ALA A 234 -4.57 -8.58 15.40
N GLY A 235 -4.82 -9.22 16.55
CA GLY A 235 -3.80 -9.64 17.51
C GLY A 235 -3.83 -8.82 18.80
N ALA A 236 -2.73 -8.86 19.54
CA ALA A 236 -2.57 -8.04 20.74
C ALA A 236 -2.20 -6.61 20.35
N GLY A 237 -3.12 -5.67 20.62
CA GLY A 237 -2.99 -4.28 20.21
C GLY A 237 -3.14 -4.07 18.71
N THR A 238 -2.90 -2.83 18.28
CA THR A 238 -3.09 -2.40 16.90
C THR A 238 -1.74 -2.04 16.28
N LYS A 239 -1.51 -2.44 15.03
CA LYS A 239 -0.37 -1.97 14.23
C LYS A 239 -0.72 -0.60 13.64
N ASP A 240 -0.88 0.39 14.51
CA ASP A 240 -1.48 1.69 14.18
C ASP A 240 -0.85 2.39 12.97
N TYR A 241 0.47 2.32 12.84
CA TYR A 241 1.18 2.83 11.66
C TYR A 241 0.63 2.26 10.34
N LEU A 242 0.37 0.95 10.29
CA LEU A 242 -0.22 0.29 9.11
C LEU A 242 -1.69 0.64 8.98
N LEU A 243 -2.44 0.71 10.08
CA LEU A 243 -3.86 1.06 10.04
C LEU A 243 -4.05 2.46 9.45
N VAL A 244 -3.34 3.46 9.99
CA VAL A 244 -3.41 4.85 9.52
C VAL A 244 -3.01 4.94 8.06
N SER A 245 -1.85 4.40 7.68
CA SER A 245 -1.35 4.51 6.31
C SER A 245 -2.26 3.81 5.28
N ARG A 246 -2.84 2.65 5.62
CA ARG A 246 -3.78 1.93 4.74
C ARG A 246 -5.13 2.63 4.62
N VAL A 247 -5.66 3.17 5.71
CA VAL A 247 -6.91 3.96 5.70
C VAL A 247 -6.72 5.24 4.90
N VAL A 248 -5.67 6.02 5.16
CA VAL A 248 -5.38 7.27 4.43
C VAL A 248 -5.08 7.00 2.95
N ARG A 249 -4.34 5.94 2.61
CA ARG A 249 -4.11 5.56 1.20
C ARG A 249 -5.42 5.26 0.47
N SER A 250 -6.33 4.53 1.13
CA SER A 250 -7.63 4.17 0.57
C SER A 250 -8.59 5.36 0.48
N HIS A 251 -8.42 6.37 1.35
CA HIS A 251 -9.25 7.57 1.42
C HIS A 251 -9.27 8.38 0.11
N TRP A 252 -8.13 8.43 -0.61
CA TRP A 252 -7.99 9.23 -1.84
C TRP A 252 -8.93 8.81 -2.99
N ASP A 253 -9.46 7.58 -2.94
CA ASP A 253 -10.44 7.07 -3.88
C ASP A 253 -11.67 6.56 -3.12
N ARG A 254 -12.73 7.38 -3.10
CA ARG A 254 -13.98 7.08 -2.39
C ARG A 254 -14.67 5.83 -2.92
N ALA A 255 -14.58 5.56 -4.23
CA ALA A 255 -15.16 4.35 -4.81
C ALA A 255 -14.37 3.11 -4.38
N ASN A 256 -13.04 3.19 -4.39
CA ASN A 256 -12.19 2.14 -3.81
C ASN A 256 -12.52 1.90 -2.34
N MET A 257 -12.59 2.94 -1.51
CA MET A 257 -12.95 2.81 -0.09
C MET A 257 -14.30 2.12 0.12
N ALA A 258 -15.33 2.50 -0.65
CA ALA A 258 -16.65 1.86 -0.56
C ALA A 258 -16.58 0.36 -0.88
N ASN A 259 -15.83 -0.03 -1.93
CA ASN A 259 -15.63 -1.44 -2.28
C ASN A 259 -14.83 -2.21 -1.21
N VAL A 260 -13.81 -1.59 -0.61
CA VAL A 260 -13.05 -2.18 0.50
C VAL A 260 -13.95 -2.42 1.71
N LYS A 261 -14.82 -1.47 2.07
CA LYS A 261 -15.81 -1.66 3.15
C LYS A 261 -16.75 -2.84 2.87
N GLY A 262 -17.28 -2.94 1.65
CA GLY A 262 -18.13 -4.05 1.24
C GLY A 262 -17.40 -5.40 1.28
N ALA A 263 -16.15 -5.46 0.80
CA ALA A 263 -15.34 -6.67 0.84
C ALA A 263 -15.01 -7.09 2.27
N TYR A 264 -14.72 -6.12 3.15
CA TYR A 264 -14.48 -6.33 4.56
C TYR A 264 -15.70 -6.92 5.26
N GLU A 265 -16.89 -6.32 5.07
CA GLU A 265 -18.14 -6.82 5.65
C GLU A 265 -18.47 -8.23 5.15
N LYS A 266 -18.32 -8.48 3.84
CA LYS A 266 -18.52 -9.81 3.24
C LYS A 266 -17.62 -10.87 3.86
N ARG A 267 -16.36 -10.55 4.16
CA ARG A 267 -15.38 -11.50 4.68
C ARG A 267 -15.52 -11.74 6.19
N TYR A 268 -15.75 -10.68 6.96
CA TYR A 268 -15.63 -10.71 8.41
C TYR A 268 -16.99 -10.63 9.13
N GLY A 269 -18.09 -10.42 8.41
CA GLY A 269 -19.43 -10.29 8.99
C GLY A 269 -19.58 -9.08 9.92
N LYS A 270 -18.65 -8.12 9.84
CA LYS A 270 -18.58 -6.93 10.69
C LYS A 270 -18.26 -5.73 9.82
N ASN A 271 -18.96 -4.63 10.06
CA ASN A 271 -18.68 -3.36 9.40
C ASN A 271 -17.28 -2.82 9.78
N LEU A 272 -16.54 -2.28 8.80
CA LEU A 272 -15.17 -1.77 8.97
C LEU A 272 -15.10 -0.63 10.00
N ALA A 273 -16.06 0.30 10.00
CA ALA A 273 -16.10 1.39 10.97
C ALA A 273 -16.23 0.85 12.40
N ARG A 274 -17.12 -0.13 12.62
CA ARG A 274 -17.22 -0.81 13.93
C ARG A 274 -15.94 -1.55 14.31
N ARG A 275 -15.18 -2.05 13.33
CA ARG A 275 -13.87 -2.65 13.60
C ARG A 275 -12.87 -1.59 14.07
N ILE A 276 -12.75 -0.48 13.35
CA ILE A 276 -11.81 0.61 13.66
C ILE A 276 -12.12 1.24 15.03
N LYS A 277 -13.40 1.50 15.35
CA LYS A 277 -13.82 2.01 16.68
C LYS A 277 -13.48 1.06 17.84
N GLY A 278 -13.22 -0.21 17.55
CA GLY A 278 -12.80 -1.18 18.58
C GLY A 278 -11.30 -1.13 18.88
N GLU A 279 -10.50 -0.55 17.99
CA GLU A 279 -9.03 -0.52 18.06
C GLU A 279 -8.47 0.88 18.33
N THR A 280 -9.29 1.89 18.12
CA THR A 280 -8.87 3.29 18.17
C THR A 280 -9.73 4.05 19.17
N SER A 281 -9.31 5.25 19.57
CA SER A 281 -10.09 6.11 20.46
C SER A 281 -9.78 7.59 20.22
N GLY A 282 -10.58 8.48 20.80
CA GLY A 282 -10.35 9.93 20.75
C GLY A 282 -10.37 10.52 19.34
N ASP A 283 -9.52 11.52 19.09
CA ASP A 283 -9.40 12.17 17.77
C ASP A 283 -8.80 11.27 16.70
N TYR A 284 -7.97 10.30 17.11
CA TYR A 284 -7.47 9.27 16.21
C TYR A 284 -8.60 8.43 15.63
N GLU A 285 -9.52 7.93 16.46
CA GLU A 285 -10.74 7.24 15.98
C GLU A 285 -11.55 8.14 15.06
N ARG A 286 -11.86 9.36 15.50
CA ARG A 286 -12.68 10.30 14.71
C ARG A 286 -12.08 10.54 13.32
N LEU A 287 -10.76 10.69 13.23
CA LEU A 287 -10.07 10.87 11.97
C LEU A 287 -10.18 9.62 11.08
N MET A 288 -9.91 8.42 11.61
CA MET A 288 -9.99 7.19 10.82
C MET A 288 -11.41 6.94 10.29
N ILE A 289 -12.43 7.21 11.10
CA ILE A 289 -13.83 7.08 10.71
C ILE A 289 -14.20 8.10 9.62
N ALA A 290 -13.73 9.34 9.74
CA ALA A 290 -13.92 10.35 8.70
C ALA A 290 -13.24 9.94 7.38
N CYS A 291 -12.01 9.42 7.43
CA CYS A 291 -11.28 8.96 6.24
C CYS A 291 -11.98 7.82 5.48
N ILE A 292 -12.72 6.95 6.17
CA ILE A 292 -13.52 5.89 5.52
C ILE A 292 -14.92 6.38 5.06
N GLY A 293 -15.17 7.69 5.15
CA GLY A 293 -16.40 8.35 4.68
C GLY A 293 -17.59 8.19 5.62
N GLU A 294 -17.35 7.97 6.92
CA GLU A 294 -18.40 7.87 7.94
C GLU A 294 -18.31 9.03 8.93
N ARG A 295 -19.43 9.41 9.54
CA ARG A 295 -19.54 10.54 10.47
C ARG A 295 -20.06 10.06 11.82
#